data_AF-A0A843FPJ3-F1
#
_entry.id   AF-A0A843FPJ3-F1
#
_cell.length_a   1.000
_cell.length_b   1.000
_cell.length_c   1.000
_cell.angle_alpha   90.00
_cell.angle_beta   90.00
_cell.angle_gamma   90.00
#
_symmetry.space_group_name_H-M   'P 1'
#
loop_
_entity.id
_entity.type
_entity.pdbx_description
1 polymer ?
#
loop_
_entity_poly.entity_id
_entity_poly.type
_entity_poly.pdbx_seq_one_letter_code
_entity_poly.pdbx_strand_id
1 'polypeptide(L)' 'MPCPYGVDVAGCFREYNVAKMLNNPAGSAMHYFSLDSGTRADNCLHCDDCLNHCPQMIHISEDLKKVEEFFGKKYTYF' A
#
# COMPACT_ATOMS: atom_id res chain seq x y z
N MET A 1 -6.49 -1.81 9.67
CA MET A 1 -6.02 -3.05 10.33
C MET A 1 -4.52 -2.96 10.49
N PRO A 2 -3.97 -3.28 11.67
CA PRO A 2 -2.53 -3.31 11.83
C PRO A 2 -1.96 -4.56 11.15
N CYS A 3 -0.98 -4.41 10.27
CA CYS A 3 -0.15 -5.52 9.83
C CYS A 3 0.76 -5.93 11.02
N PRO A 4 0.87 -7.22 11.37
CA PRO A 4 1.74 -7.65 12.46
C PRO A 4 3.25 -7.38 12.20
N TYR A 5 3.61 -7.12 10.95
CA TYR A 5 4.99 -6.82 10.51
C TYR A 5 5.21 -5.32 10.25
N GLY A 6 4.27 -4.44 10.62
CA GLY A 6 4.47 -3.00 10.58
C GLY A 6 4.06 -2.29 9.29
N VAL A 7 3.56 -3.00 8.26
CA VAL A 7 3.02 -2.36 7.06
C VAL A 7 1.78 -1.52 7.40
N ASP A 8 1.79 -0.24 7.00
CA ASP A 8 0.63 0.65 7.07
C ASP A 8 -0.31 0.35 5.89
N VAL A 9 -1.07 -0.75 6.02
CA VAL A 9 -2.05 -1.18 5.02
C VAL A 9 -3.06 -0.08 4.70
N ALA A 10 -3.49 0.66 5.72
CA ALA A 10 -4.49 1.71 5.57
C ALA A 10 -3.93 2.91 4.80
N GLY A 11 -2.73 3.37 5.13
CA GLY A 11 -2.03 4.42 4.40
C GLY A 11 -1.77 4.04 2.95
N CYS A 12 -1.25 2.83 2.71
CA CYS A 12 -0.99 2.32 1.36
C CYS A 12 -2.25 2.30 0.50
N PHE A 13 -3.35 1.74 1.01
CA PHE A 13 -4.62 1.66 0.28
C PHE A 13 -5.28 3.03 0.10
N ARG A 14 -5.17 3.93 1.08
CA ARG A 14 -5.68 5.29 0.96
C ARG A 14 -5.05 5.99 -0.24
N GLU A 15 -3.72 6.01 -0.33
CA GLU A 15 -3.06 6.72 -1.42
C GLU A 15 -3.29 6.06 -2.78
N TYR A 16 -3.33 4.72 -2.84
CA TYR A 16 -3.69 3.99 -4.05
C TYR A 16 -5.11 4.33 -4.53
N ASN A 17 -6.08 4.35 -3.63
CA ASN A 17 -7.47 4.66 -3.95
C ASN A 17 -7.65 6.13 -4.38
N VAL A 18 -7.00 7.07 -3.69
CA VAL A 18 -7.02 8.50 -4.06
C VAL A 18 -6.40 8.70 -5.45
N ALA A 19 -5.28 8.04 -5.73
CA ALA A 19 -4.62 8.12 -7.04
C ALA A 19 -5.56 7.70 -8.17
N LYS A 20 -6.29 6.59 -7.97
CA LYS A 20 -7.26 6.06 -8.93
C LYS A 20 -8.49 6.95 -9.06
N MET A 21 -9.05 7.40 -7.94
CA MET A 21 -10.27 8.23 -7.89
C MET A 21 -10.07 9.58 -8.59
N LEU A 22 -8.92 10.23 -8.34
CA LEU A 22 -8.60 11.55 -8.89
C LEU A 22 -7.88 11.47 -10.25
N ASN A 23 -7.57 10.26 -10.72
CA ASN A 23 -6.68 10.04 -11.86
C ASN A 23 -5.36 10.85 -11.76
N ASN A 24 -4.86 11.03 -10.54
CA ASN A 24 -3.67 11.81 -10.22
C ASN A 24 -2.62 10.98 -9.43
N PRO A 25 -1.98 10.00 -10.08
CA PRO A 25 -1.01 9.16 -9.41
C PRO A 25 0.27 9.88 -8.97
N ALA A 26 0.64 11.00 -9.59
CA ALA A 26 1.80 11.78 -9.15
C ALA A 26 1.57 12.46 -7.79
N GLY A 27 0.38 13.05 -7.58
CA GLY A 27 0.02 13.66 -6.31
C GLY A 27 -0.02 12.65 -5.17
N SER A 28 -0.65 11.50 -5.39
CA SER A 28 -0.69 10.43 -4.39
C SER A 28 0.66 9.74 -4.18
N ALA A 29 1.53 9.67 -5.19
CA ALA A 29 2.88 9.14 -5.00
C ALA A 29 3.66 9.97 -3.97
N MET A 30 3.56 11.30 -4.01
CA MET A 30 4.17 12.18 -3.00
C MET A 30 3.72 11.82 -1.58
N HIS A 31 2.42 11.59 -1.38
CA HIS A 31 1.86 11.22 -0.08
C HIS A 31 2.22 9.79 0.33
N TYR A 32 2.17 8.83 -0.59
CA TYR A 32 2.60 7.45 -0.36
C TYR A 32 4.06 7.39 0.10
N PHE A 33 4.91 8.21 -0.51
CA PHE A 33 6.32 8.32 -0.20
C PHE A 33 6.63 9.14 1.06
N SER A 34 5.68 9.91 1.57
CA SER A 34 5.80 10.51 2.90
C SER A 34 5.55 9.51 4.05
N LEU A 35 5.01 8.32 3.77
CA LEU A 35 4.91 7.24 4.75
C LEU A 35 6.32 6.77 5.15
N ASP A 36 6.47 6.29 6.38
CA ASP A 36 7.74 5.70 6.84
C ASP A 36 8.17 4.58 5.89
N SER A 37 9.45 4.58 5.50
CA SER A 37 9.94 3.64 4.49
C SER A 37 9.81 2.18 4.90
N GLY A 38 9.81 1.86 6.20
CA GLY A 38 9.61 0.50 6.70
C GLY A 38 8.15 0.07 6.76
N THR A 39 7.18 0.98 6.54
CA THR A 39 5.74 0.67 6.64
C THR A 39 5.04 0.63 5.29
N ARG A 40 5.77 0.78 4.17
CA ARG A 40 5.20 0.84 2.82
C ARG A 40 4.86 -0.53 2.25
N ALA A 41 4.15 -0.55 1.12
CA ALA A 41 3.65 -1.77 0.50
C ALA A 41 4.77 -2.72 0.06
N ASP A 42 5.94 -2.19 -0.32
CA ASP A 42 7.16 -2.95 -0.64
C ASP A 42 7.74 -3.75 0.55
N ASN A 43 7.31 -3.45 1.79
CA ASN A 43 7.67 -4.23 2.98
C ASN A 43 6.68 -5.36 3.28
N CYS A 44 5.68 -5.60 2.42
CA CYS A 44 4.77 -6.72 2.59
C CYS A 44 5.51 -8.05 2.40
N LEU A 45 5.45 -8.93 3.40
CA LEU A 45 6.05 -10.26 3.34
C LEU A 45 5.17 -11.30 2.61
N HIS A 46 3.98 -10.91 2.13
CA HIS A 46 3.01 -11.82 1.52
C HIS A 46 2.69 -13.05 2.39
N CYS A 47 2.64 -12.87 3.71
CA CYS A 47 2.41 -13.94 4.67
C CYS A 47 0.93 -14.24 4.94
N ASP A 48 0.01 -13.38 4.49
CA ASP A 48 -1.44 -13.50 4.66
C ASP A 48 -1.97 -13.51 6.10
N ASP A 49 -1.13 -13.26 7.12
CA ASP A 49 -1.56 -13.21 8.53
C ASP A 49 -2.68 -12.19 8.79
N CYS A 50 -2.72 -11.12 8.00
CA CYS A 50 -3.78 -10.10 8.07
C CYS A 50 -5.16 -10.59 7.62
N LEU A 51 -5.27 -11.68 6.86
CA LEU A 51 -6.54 -12.23 6.39
C LEU A 51 -7.42 -12.72 7.55
N ASN A 52 -6.80 -13.31 8.59
CA ASN A 52 -7.49 -13.78 9.78
C ASN A 52 -8.21 -12.66 10.56
N HIS A 53 -7.81 -11.41 10.34
CA HIS A 53 -8.36 -10.24 11.01
C HIS A 53 -9.29 -9.42 10.09
N CYS A 54 -9.39 -9.76 8.80
CA CYS A 54 -10.07 -8.98 7.79
C CYS A 54 -11.58 -9.28 7.73
N PRO A 55 -12.47 -8.38 8.18
CA PRO A 55 -13.92 -8.63 8.12
C PRO A 55 -14.46 -8.67 6.68
N GLN A 56 -13.74 -8.09 5.73
CA GLN A 56 -14.16 -7.98 4.33
C GLN A 56 -13.62 -9.09 3.43
N MET A 57 -12.77 -9.98 3.96
CA MET A 57 -12.15 -11.09 3.22
C MET A 57 -11.52 -10.68 1.87
N ILE A 58 -10.84 -9.53 1.84
CA ILE A 58 -10.06 -9.09 0.68
C ILE A 58 -8.64 -9.67 0.74
N HIS A 59 -8.01 -9.87 -0.42
CA HIS A 59 -6.64 -10.36 -0.53
C HIS A 59 -5.64 -9.20 -0.35
N ILE A 60 -5.41 -8.82 0.90
CA ILE A 60 -4.62 -7.63 1.26
C ILE A 60 -3.20 -7.69 0.71
N SER A 61 -2.54 -8.84 0.80
CA SER A 61 -1.18 -9.06 0.30
C SER A 61 -1.08 -8.82 -1.21
N GLU A 62 -2.01 -9.39 -1.99
CA GLU A 62 -2.10 -9.19 -3.44
C GLU A 62 -2.45 -7.74 -3.80
N ASP A 63 -3.31 -7.09 -3.03
CA ASP A 63 -3.62 -5.67 -3.24
C ASP A 63 -2.44 -4.77 -2.90
N LEU A 64 -1.65 -5.08 -1.86
CA LEU A 64 -0.41 -4.38 -1.54
C LEU A 64 0.63 -4.52 -2.66
N LYS A 65 0.72 -5.69 -3.31
CA LYS A 65 1.55 -5.86 -4.51
C LYS A 65 1.17 -4.87 -5.61
N LYS A 66 -0.13 -4.65 -5.83
CA LYS A 66 -0.61 -3.66 -6.81
C LYS A 66 -0.20 -2.25 -6.39
N VAL A 67 -0.23 -1.93 -5.09
CA VAL A 67 0.23 -0.63 -4.57
C VAL A 67 1.73 -0.44 -4.83
N GLU A 68 2.54 -1.43 -4.46
CA GLU A 68 3.99 -1.46 -4.72
C GLU A 68 4.28 -1.22 -6.20
N GLU A 69 3.66 -2.00 -7.09
CA GLU A 69 3.89 -1.86 -8.53
C GLU A 69 3.42 -0.51 -9.07
N PHE A 70 2.30 0.00 -8.57
CA PHE A 70 1.69 1.25 -9.03
C PHE A 70 2.56 2.47 -8.71
N PHE A 71 3.15 2.50 -7.51
CA PHE A 71 4.05 3.59 -7.12
C PHE A 71 5.50 3.32 -7.54
N GLY A 72 5.99 2.09 -7.45
CA GLY A 72 7.39 1.72 -7.71
C GLY A 72 7.82 1.73 -9.17
N LYS A 73 6.94 1.42 -10.15
CA LYS A 73 7.32 1.33 -11.58
C LYS A 73 7.48 2.68 -12.28
N LYS A 74 6.87 3.75 -11.75
CA LYS A 74 6.77 5.05 -12.45
C LYS A 74 7.25 6.23 -11.61
N TYR A 75 7.30 6.06 -10.30
CA TYR A 75 7.68 7.08 -9.34
C TYR A 75 8.88 6.55 -8.53
N THR A 76 9.95 6.14 -9.21
CA THR A 76 11.22 5.84 -8.54
C THR A 76 11.74 7.11 -7.87
N TYR A 77 12.08 7.00 -6.59
CA TYR A 77 12.55 8.07 -5.73
C TYR A 77 13.69 8.91 -6.33
N PHE A 78 13.64 10.21 -6.01
CA PHE A 78 14.81 11.10 -5.89
C PHE A 78 15.68 10.68 -4.70
#